data_AF-V4NHT5-F1
#
_entry.id   AF-V4NHT5-F1
#
_cell.length_a   1.000
_cell.length_b   1.000
_cell.length_c   1.000
_cell.angle_alpha   90.00
_cell.angle_beta   90.00
_cell.angle_gamma   90.00
#
_symmetry.space_group_name_H-M   'P 1'
#
loop_
_entity.id
_entity.type
_entity.pdbx_description
1 polymer ?
#
loop_
_entity_poly.entity_id
_entity_poly.type
_entity_poly.pdbx_seq_one_letter_code
_entity_poly.pdbx_strand_id
1 'polypeptide(L)'
;MWLAEVRAGVYVGVYSRRMRERIWSEVSQMIGDGNAVIAWSAPTDSGFAFEAVGSNRREPADFDGLTLVRFMPPQRDPNAPLF
;
A
#
# COMPACT_ATOMS: atom_id res chain seq x y z
N MET A 1 13.58 -15.02 7.10
CA MET A 1 12.62 -14.34 6.21
C MET A 1 11.25 -14.48 6.83
N TRP A 2 10.52 -13.38 7.06
CA TRP A 2 9.27 -13.45 7.81
C TRP A 2 8.12 -13.92 6.91
N LEU A 3 7.90 -13.29 5.75
CA LEU A 3 6.85 -13.62 4.77
C LEU A 3 7.37 -14.51 3.63
N ALA A 4 6.46 -15.23 2.97
CA ALA A 4 6.73 -15.95 1.73
C ALA A 4 6.59 -15.01 0.51
N GLU A 5 7.64 -14.88 -0.31
CA GLU A 5 7.58 -14.13 -1.57
C GLU A 5 6.98 -15.02 -2.66
N VAL A 6 5.73 -14.75 -3.03
CA VAL A 6 4.98 -15.57 -4.01
C VAL A 6 5.17 -15.08 -5.44
N ARG A 7 5.57 -13.81 -5.60
CA ARG A 7 5.98 -13.13 -6.84
C ARG A 7 6.95 -12.02 -6.47
N ALA A 8 7.76 -11.57 -7.43
CA ALA A 8 8.66 -10.44 -7.24
C ALA A 8 7.92 -9.24 -6.61
N GLY A 9 8.30 -8.87 -5.39
CA GLY A 9 7.70 -7.76 -4.65
C GLY A 9 6.36 -8.05 -3.96
N VAL A 10 5.86 -9.30 -3.98
CA VAL A 10 4.60 -9.71 -3.35
C VAL A 10 4.88 -10.75 -2.27
N TYR A 11 4.61 -10.36 -1.02
CA TYR A 11 4.91 -11.12 0.18
C TYR A 11 3.62 -11.47 0.93
N VAL A 12 3.47 -12.72 1.36
CA VAL A 12 2.27 -13.23 2.03
C VAL A 12 2.64 -13.95 3.34
N GLY A 13 1.82 -13.76 4.36
CA GLY A 13 1.88 -14.50 5.62
C GLY A 13 0.82 -14.05 6.61
N VAL A 14 0.65 -14.81 7.68
CA VAL A 14 -0.36 -14.55 8.73
C VAL A 14 0.38 -14.24 10.03
N TYR A 15 0.24 -13.00 10.52
CA TYR A 15 0.95 -12.55 11.71
C TYR A 15 0.05 -11.77 12.67
N SER A 16 0.48 -11.73 13.93
CA SER A 16 -0.14 -10.88 14.94
C SER A 16 0.01 -9.40 14.59
N ARG A 17 -0.86 -8.56 15.18
CA ARG A 17 -0.83 -7.10 15.03
C ARG A 17 0.55 -6.51 15.32
N ARG A 18 1.21 -6.94 16.40
CA ARG A 18 2.56 -6.47 16.79
C ARG A 18 3.60 -6.76 15.71
N MET A 19 3.56 -7.96 15.13
CA MET A 19 4.52 -8.35 14.11
C MET A 19 4.27 -7.60 12.80
N ARG A 20 3.00 -7.44 12.42
CA ARG A 20 2.60 -6.59 11.28
C ARG A 20 3.10 -5.15 11.44
N GLU A 21 2.90 -4.53 12.59
CA GLU A 21 3.36 -3.15 12.87
C GLU A 21 4.88 -3.03 12.80
N ARG A 22 5.60 -4.04 13.29
CA ARG A 22 7.07 -4.10 13.14
C ARG A 22 7.48 -4.19 11.66
N ILE A 23 6.90 -5.12 10.90
CA ILE A 23 7.17 -5.28 9.46
C ILE A 23 6.92 -3.96 8.74
N TRP A 24 5.79 -3.31 9.02
CA TRP A 24 5.42 -2.07 8.34
C TRP A 24 6.34 -0.89 8.69
N SER A 25 6.79 -0.81 9.94
CA SER A 25 7.78 0.18 10.37
C SER A 25 9.13 -0.02 9.67
N GLU A 26 9.60 -1.26 9.57
CA GLU A 26 10.85 -1.59 8.86
C GLU A 26 10.73 -1.27 7.36
N VAL A 27 9.63 -1.68 6.70
CA VAL A 27 9.36 -1.36 5.29
C VAL A 27 9.36 0.14 5.06
N SER A 28 8.60 0.90 5.87
CA SER A 28 8.49 2.36 5.71
C SER A 28 9.83 3.09 5.86
N GLN A 29 10.75 2.56 6.69
CA GLN A 29 12.08 3.15 6.87
C GLN A 29 13.06 2.78 5.75
N MET A 30 12.89 1.62 5.12
CA MET A 30 13.85 1.05 4.17
C MET A 30 13.43 1.21 2.70
N ILE A 31 12.18 1.59 2.42
CA ILE A 31 11.63 1.61 1.06
C ILE A 31 12.28 2.66 0.13
N GLY A 32 12.97 3.66 0.69
CA GLY A 32 13.58 4.75 -0.09
C GLY A 32 12.55 5.49 -0.93
N ASP A 33 12.86 5.70 -2.22
CA ASP A 33 11.96 6.35 -3.19
C ASP A 33 10.91 5.40 -3.78
N GLY A 34 10.84 4.15 -3.28
CA GLY A 34 9.85 3.16 -3.70
C GLY A 34 8.45 3.44 -3.14
N ASN A 35 7.51 2.56 -3.47
CA ASN A 35 6.19 2.53 -2.84
C ASN A 35 5.83 1.11 -2.41
N ALA A 36 5.04 1.00 -1.34
CA ALA A 36 4.59 -0.26 -0.80
C ALA A 36 3.17 -0.15 -0.25
N VAL A 37 2.47 -1.29 -0.22
CA VAL A 37 1.16 -1.45 0.41
C VAL A 37 1.22 -2.66 1.33
N ILE A 38 0.65 -2.54 2.53
CA ILE A 38 0.40 -3.68 3.42
C ILE A 38 -1.10 -3.81 3.64
N ALA A 39 -1.64 -5.02 3.51
CA ALA A 39 -3.02 -5.34 3.81
C ALA A 39 -3.09 -6.49 4.82
N TRP A 40 -4.08 -6.47 5.70
CA TRP A 40 -4.28 -7.51 6.71
C TRP A 40 -5.77 -7.68 7.03
N SER A 41 -6.13 -8.87 7.53
CA SER A 41 -7.49 -9.13 8.01
C SER A 41 -7.83 -8.24 9.19
N ALA A 42 -8.98 -7.57 9.14
CA ALA A 42 -9.44 -6.65 10.16
C ALA A 42 -10.96 -6.81 10.36
N PRO A 43 -11.50 -6.53 11.56
CA PRO A 43 -12.93 -6.58 11.83
C PRO A 43 -13.63 -5.32 11.30
N THR A 44 -13.53 -5.07 10.00
CA THR A 44 -14.21 -4.01 9.25
C THR A 44 -15.24 -4.65 8.31
N ASP A 45 -16.16 -3.85 7.76
CA ASP A 45 -17.18 -4.35 6.82
C ASP A 45 -16.59 -4.99 5.56
N SER A 46 -15.38 -4.56 5.17
CA SER A 46 -14.64 -5.15 4.03
C SER A 46 -13.85 -6.41 4.41
N GLY A 47 -13.71 -6.73 5.70
CA GLY A 47 -12.93 -7.87 6.20
C GLY A 47 -11.41 -7.67 6.18
N PHE A 48 -10.94 -6.49 5.78
CA PHE A 48 -9.52 -6.12 5.75
C PHE A 48 -9.33 -4.63 5.98
N ALA A 49 -8.07 -4.27 6.28
CA ALA A 49 -7.59 -2.91 6.25
C ALA A 49 -6.22 -2.89 5.57
N PHE A 50 -5.81 -1.73 5.07
CA PHE A 50 -4.52 -1.57 4.41
C PHE A 50 -3.94 -0.18 4.63
N GLU A 51 -2.62 -0.09 4.50
CA GLU A 51 -1.85 1.14 4.54
C GLU A 51 -0.92 1.18 3.31
N ALA A 52 -0.58 2.38 2.85
CA ALA A 52 0.35 2.59 1.74
C ALA A 52 1.41 3.62 2.14
N VAL A 53 2.62 3.47 1.59
CA VAL A 53 3.74 4.40 1.76
C VAL A 53 4.42 4.62 0.41
N GLY A 54 4.98 5.81 0.23
CA GLY A 54 5.63 6.22 -1.01
C GLY A 54 4.66 6.74 -2.08
N SER A 55 5.21 7.36 -3.11
CA SER A 55 4.41 7.96 -4.19
C SER A 55 3.87 6.89 -5.14
N ASN A 56 2.55 6.83 -5.29
CA ASN A 56 1.86 6.00 -6.27
C ASN A 56 0.60 6.72 -6.74
N ARG A 57 0.18 6.49 -7.98
CA ARG A 57 -1.11 7.01 -8.48
C ARG A 57 -2.32 6.34 -7.83
N ARG A 58 -2.13 5.23 -7.11
CA ARG A 58 -3.14 4.51 -6.34
C ARG A 58 -2.95 4.83 -4.87
N GLU A 59 -3.74 5.78 -4.38
CA GLU A 59 -3.65 6.26 -3.01
C GLU A 59 -4.83 5.75 -2.17
N PRO A 60 -4.62 5.39 -0.90
CA PRO A 60 -5.72 5.16 0.02
C PRO A 60 -6.57 6.44 0.15
N ALA A 61 -7.89 6.29 0.13
CA ALA A 61 -8.84 7.37 0.34
C ALA A 61 -9.98 6.90 1.23
N ASP A 62 -10.38 7.71 2.21
CA ASP A 62 -11.59 7.47 2.99
C ASP A 62 -12.82 7.80 2.16
N PHE A 63 -13.80 6.90 2.18
CA PHE A 63 -15.10 7.08 1.57
C PHE A 63 -16.15 6.54 2.54
N ASP A 64 -16.72 7.44 3.34
CA ASP A 64 -17.76 7.13 4.33
C ASP A 64 -17.32 6.04 5.33
N GLY A 65 -16.08 6.16 5.83
CA GLY A 65 -15.49 5.20 6.77
C GLY A 65 -14.89 3.94 6.14
N LEU A 66 -14.98 3.78 4.81
CA LEU A 66 -14.29 2.73 4.07
C LEU A 66 -12.98 3.26 3.47
N THR A 67 -11.87 2.55 3.71
CA THR A 67 -10.62 2.83 3.00
C THR A 67 -10.68 2.19 1.61
N LEU A 68 -10.73 3.02 0.57
CA LEU A 68 -10.71 2.62 -0.84
C LEU A 68 -9.42 3.08 -1.53
N VAL A 69 -9.26 2.73 -2.80
CA VAL A 69 -8.13 3.17 -3.63
C VAL A 69 -8.61 4.22 -4.63
N ARG A 70 -8.14 5.46 -4.48
CA ARG A 70 -8.31 6.51 -5.48
C ARG A 70 -7.21 6.38 -6.53
N PHE A 71 -7.61 6.31 -7.81
CA PHE A 71 -6.67 6.27 -8.92
C PHE A 71 -6.53 7.65 -9.56
N MET A 72 -5.38 8.28 -9.31
CA MET A 72 -5.06 9.60 -9.81
C MET A 72 -4.80 9.57 -11.32
N PRO A 73 -5.20 10.63 -12.05
CA PRO A 73 -4.85 10.79 -13.44
C PRO A 73 -3.32 10.75 -13.62
N PRO A 74 -2.82 10.39 -14.81
CA PRO A 74 -1.39 10.53 -15.08
C PRO A 74 -0.99 11.98 -14.84
N GLN A 75 0.19 12.20 -14.26
CA GLN A 75 0.76 13.55 -14.23
C GLN A 75 0.84 14.02 -15.68
N ARG A 76 0.19 15.15 -15.96
CA ARG A 76 0.30 15.79 -17.26
C ARG A 76 1.75 16.17 -17.44
N ASP A 77 2.41 15.57 -18.42
CA ASP A 77 3.74 16.02 -18.83
C ASP A 77 3.59 17.49 -19.28
N PRO A 78 4.22 18.46 -18.60
CA PRO A 78 4.16 19.85 -19.02
C PRO A 78 4.74 20.07 -20.42
N ASN A 79 5.53 19.12 -20.93
CA ASN A 79 6.09 19.12 -22.28
C ASN A 79 5.29 18.25 -23.28
N ALA A 80 4.15 17.66 -22.88
CA ALA A 80 3.31 16.94 -23.83
C ALA A 80 2.83 17.90 -24.93
N PRO A 81 3.00 17.56 -26.22
CA PRO A 81 2.53 18.39 -27.32
C PRO A 81 1.01 18.60 -27.21
N LEU A 82 0.53 19.79 -27.55
CA LEU A 82 -0.88 20.21 -27.43
C LEU A 82 -1.77 19.66 -28.57
N PHE A 83 -1.43 18.51 -29.14
CA PHE A 83 -2.07 17.99 -30.34
C PHE A 83 -2.47 16.52 -30.14
#